data_AF-W6N9C4-F1
#
_entry.id   AF-W6N9C4-F1
#
_cell.length_a   1.000
_cell.length_b   1.000
_cell.length_c   1.000
_cell.angle_alpha   90.00
_cell.angle_beta   90.00
_cell.angle_gamma   90.00
#
_symmetry.space_group_name_H-M   'P 1'
#
loop_
_entity.id
_entity.type
_entity.pdbx_description
1 polymer ?
#
loop_
_entity_poly.entity_id
_entity_poly.type
_entity_poly.pdbx_seq_one_letter_code
_entity_poly.pdbx_strand_id
1 'polypeptide(L)'
;MIGSSPPPKKFQIKLREMMLQIRFARKRLRKAKSELISIWLYKYKKCISKLKKRLCHSSQGEQERRMTQAKLQPLPDRPIRRVASKLSRKPTNEIERLRRKGDRWTANDLFRFQYSDPEDGTSEERRELCYEWLDRLHALQKKYCYLAWYEAAIYACYYRLGPIIMDPEEKRRIWTDMKREYAEIFLMGRRIWRRASHPSRLRVFYNLATLCVRFGDME
;
A
#
# COMPACT_ATOMS: atom_id res chain seq x y z
N MET A 1 87.16 27.50 9.33
CA MET A 1 86.41 26.30 9.74
C MET A 1 85.55 26.67 10.95
N ILE A 2 84.27 27.00 10.73
CA ILE A 2 83.32 27.26 11.82
C ILE A 2 82.48 25.98 11.92
N GLY A 3 82.78 25.18 12.93
CA GLY A 3 82.09 23.94 13.22
C GLY A 3 80.64 24.23 13.59
N SER A 4 79.71 23.77 12.78
CA SER A 4 78.29 23.71 13.12
C SER A 4 78.14 22.74 14.30
N SER A 5 78.00 23.30 15.51
CA SER A 5 77.72 22.53 16.71
C SER A 5 76.41 21.76 16.51
N PRO A 6 76.36 20.44 16.72
CA PRO A 6 75.14 19.68 16.53
C PRO A 6 74.03 20.23 17.45
N PRO A 7 72.79 20.35 16.97
CA PRO A 7 71.71 20.95 17.75
C PRO A 7 71.53 20.19 19.07
N PRO A 8 71.21 20.88 20.18
CA PRO A 8 71.20 20.31 21.52
C PRO A 8 70.31 19.05 21.56
N LYS A 9 70.80 17.98 22.21
CA LYS A 9 70.15 16.65 22.22
C LYS A 9 68.65 16.72 22.57
N LYS A 10 68.25 17.63 23.47
CA LYS A 10 66.85 17.89 23.84
C LYS A 10 65.97 18.34 22.66
N PHE A 11 66.50 19.16 21.75
CA PHE A 11 65.79 19.60 20.54
C PHE A 11 65.63 18.46 19.54
N GLN A 12 66.65 17.62 19.36
CA GLN A 12 66.57 16.46 18.45
C GLN A 12 65.57 15.40 18.94
N ILE A 13 65.49 15.17 20.27
CA ILE A 13 64.51 14.26 20.88
C ILE A 13 63.08 14.79 20.67
N LYS A 14 62.85 16.09 20.93
CA LYS A 14 61.53 16.72 20.76
C LYS A 14 61.06 16.71 19.30
N LEU A 15 61.98 16.90 18.34
CA LEU A 15 61.67 16.78 16.91
C LEU A 15 61.33 15.34 16.51
N ARG A 16 62.04 14.33 17.06
CA ARG A 16 61.72 12.92 16.82
C ARG A 16 60.36 12.53 17.38
N GLU A 17 60.01 12.97 18.58
CA GLU A 17 58.70 12.74 19.19
C GLU A 17 57.59 13.39 18.35
N MET A 18 57.77 14.63 17.91
CA MET A 18 56.80 15.33 17.08
C MET A 18 56.61 14.64 15.72
N MET A 19 57.69 14.18 15.08
CA MET A 19 57.61 13.40 13.84
C MET A 19 56.91 12.04 14.04
N LEU A 20 57.12 11.36 15.17
CA LEU A 20 56.43 10.12 15.51
C LEU A 20 54.93 10.36 15.69
N GLN A 21 54.54 11.41 16.41
CA GLN A 21 53.13 11.80 16.59
C GLN A 21 52.44 12.09 15.25
N ILE A 22 53.10 12.81 14.34
CA ILE A 22 52.57 13.08 12.99
C ILE A 22 52.39 11.77 12.20
N ARG A 23 53.33 10.83 12.29
CA ARG A 23 53.20 9.51 11.63
C ARG A 23 52.02 8.71 12.19
N PHE A 24 51.83 8.68 13.51
CA PHE A 24 50.70 8.01 14.14
C PHE A 24 49.36 8.65 13.76
N ALA A 25 49.27 9.98 13.77
CA ALA A 25 48.08 10.72 13.35
C ALA A 25 47.72 10.42 11.88
N ARG A 26 48.72 10.43 10.98
CA ARG A 26 48.52 10.07 9.56
C ARG A 26 48.07 8.62 9.37
N LYS A 27 48.55 7.68 10.21
CA LYS A 27 48.12 6.27 10.17
C LYS A 27 46.67 6.12 10.65
N ARG A 28 46.29 6.80 11.74
CA ARG A 28 44.91 6.82 12.25
C ARG A 28 43.94 7.45 11.25
N LEU A 29 44.33 8.57 10.63
CA LEU A 29 43.50 9.23 9.61
C LEU A 29 43.29 8.34 8.38
N ARG A 30 44.34 7.63 7.92
CA ARG A 30 44.20 6.66 6.82
C ARG A 30 43.24 5.53 7.17
N LYS A 31 43.32 5.00 8.39
CA LYS A 31 42.41 3.95 8.88
C LYS A 31 40.95 4.45 8.94
N ALA A 32 40.71 5.62 9.53
CA ALA A 32 39.38 6.22 9.60
C ALA A 32 38.78 6.49 8.20
N LYS A 33 39.59 7.00 7.27
CA LYS A 33 39.16 7.18 5.87
C LYS A 33 38.78 5.85 5.20
N SER A 34 39.57 4.79 5.40
CA SER A 34 39.25 3.47 4.83
C SER A 34 37.96 2.86 5.41
N GLU A 35 37.69 3.06 6.70
CA GLU A 35 36.46 2.58 7.34
C GLU A 35 35.22 3.35 6.86
N LEU A 36 35.34 4.67 6.68
CA LEU A 36 34.24 5.48 6.12
C LEU A 36 33.93 5.08 4.67
N ILE A 37 34.96 4.84 3.86
CA ILE A 37 34.79 4.39 2.47
C ILE A 37 34.16 2.99 2.43
N SER A 38 34.56 2.07 3.30
CA SER A 38 33.99 0.72 3.34
C SER A 38 32.51 0.74 3.74
N ILE A 39 32.13 1.56 4.73
CA ILE A 39 30.73 1.76 5.13
C ILE A 39 29.91 2.37 3.98
N TRP A 40 30.47 3.37 3.30
CA TRP A 40 29.80 4.02 2.17
C TRP A 40 29.58 3.05 1.00
N LEU A 41 30.61 2.28 0.62
CA LEU A 41 30.52 1.25 -0.41
C LEU A 41 29.52 0.14 -0.04
N TYR A 42 29.46 -0.24 1.23
CA TYR A 42 28.48 -1.22 1.71
C TYR A 42 27.04 -0.68 1.58
N LYS A 43 26.79 0.57 2.00
CA LYS A 43 25.48 1.22 1.86
C LYS A 43 25.09 1.36 0.39
N TYR A 44 26.03 1.74 -0.47
CA TYR A 44 25.82 1.86 -1.91
C TYR A 44 25.46 0.53 -2.56
N LYS A 45 26.22 -0.55 -2.29
CA LYS A 45 25.89 -1.91 -2.74
C LYS A 45 24.51 -2.35 -2.27
N LYS A 46 24.14 -2.06 -1.02
CA LYS A 46 22.81 -2.38 -0.48
C LYS A 46 21.69 -1.62 -1.20
N CYS A 47 21.89 -0.34 -1.53
CA CYS A 47 20.96 0.45 -2.33
C CYS A 47 20.80 -0.12 -3.74
N ILE A 48 21.90 -0.41 -4.44
CA ILE A 48 21.85 -1.03 -5.78
C ILE A 48 21.10 -2.36 -5.75
N SER A 49 21.38 -3.23 -4.76
CA SER A 49 20.68 -4.51 -4.64
C SER A 49 19.18 -4.35 -4.41
N LYS A 50 18.75 -3.35 -3.63
CA LYS A 50 17.32 -3.01 -3.45
C LYS A 50 16.70 -2.51 -4.75
N LEU A 51 17.41 -1.67 -5.50
CA LEU A 51 16.96 -1.10 -6.76
C LEU A 51 16.82 -2.18 -7.85
N LYS A 52 17.83 -3.06 -7.98
CA LYS A 52 17.80 -4.24 -8.84
C LYS A 52 16.63 -5.17 -8.49
N LYS A 53 16.36 -5.42 -7.21
CA LYS A 53 15.20 -6.22 -6.79
C LYS A 53 13.88 -5.59 -7.23
N ARG A 54 13.71 -4.27 -7.09
CA ARG A 54 12.48 -3.57 -7.52
C ARG A 54 12.29 -3.60 -9.04
N LEU A 55 13.37 -3.39 -9.80
CA LEU A 55 13.36 -3.46 -11.27
C LEU A 55 13.12 -4.88 -11.81
N CYS A 56 13.71 -5.91 -11.19
CA CYS A 56 13.39 -7.29 -11.56
C CYS A 56 11.95 -7.68 -11.22
N HIS A 57 11.38 -7.13 -10.13
CA HIS A 57 10.00 -7.45 -9.74
C HIS A 57 8.96 -6.83 -10.69
N SER A 58 9.20 -5.62 -11.22
CA SER A 58 8.36 -5.05 -12.27
C SER A 58 8.44 -5.85 -13.58
N SER A 59 9.64 -6.34 -13.94
CA SER A 59 9.84 -7.19 -15.12
C SER A 59 9.16 -8.56 -14.97
N GLN A 60 9.25 -9.21 -13.81
CA GLN A 60 8.51 -10.45 -13.54
C GLN A 60 6.99 -10.23 -13.55
N GLY A 61 6.50 -9.15 -12.94
CA GLY A 61 5.08 -8.81 -12.95
C GLY A 61 4.55 -8.55 -14.37
N GLU A 62 5.32 -7.87 -15.23
CA GLU A 62 4.97 -7.69 -16.65
C GLU A 62 5.05 -9.01 -17.44
N GLN A 63 6.04 -9.86 -17.18
CA GLN A 63 6.18 -11.15 -17.83
C GLN A 63 5.06 -12.12 -17.42
N GLU A 64 4.65 -12.12 -16.16
CA GLU A 64 3.49 -12.86 -15.65
C GLU A 64 2.17 -12.32 -16.21
N ARG A 65 2.01 -11.00 -16.36
CA ARG A 65 0.88 -10.38 -17.08
C ARG A 65 0.85 -10.81 -18.55
N ARG A 66 1.99 -10.84 -19.24
CA ARG A 66 2.09 -11.33 -20.63
C ARG A 66 1.79 -12.82 -20.74
N MET A 67 2.25 -13.64 -19.80
CA MET A 67 2.00 -15.09 -19.76
C MET A 67 0.55 -15.43 -19.43
N THR A 68 -0.10 -14.66 -18.55
CA THR A 68 -1.54 -14.80 -18.25
C THR A 68 -2.41 -14.33 -19.41
N GLN A 69 -2.00 -13.29 -20.14
CA GLN A 69 -2.66 -12.87 -21.38
C GLN A 69 -2.44 -13.86 -22.55
N ALA A 70 -1.26 -14.47 -22.66
CA ALA A 70 -0.98 -15.49 -23.67
C ALA A 70 -1.78 -16.78 -23.47
N LYS A 71 -2.04 -17.17 -22.21
CA LYS A 71 -2.94 -18.31 -21.88
C LYS A 71 -4.43 -18.04 -22.18
N LEU A 72 -4.80 -16.81 -22.54
CA LEU A 72 -6.14 -16.46 -23.00
C LEU A 72 -6.27 -16.48 -24.53
N GLN A 73 -5.18 -16.71 -25.27
CA GLN A 73 -5.29 -16.93 -26.71
C GLN A 73 -5.76 -18.36 -26.98
N PRO A 74 -6.89 -18.56 -27.68
CA PRO A 74 -7.35 -19.90 -28.01
C PRO A 74 -6.37 -20.58 -28.96
N LEU A 75 -6.06 -21.85 -28.67
CA LEU A 75 -5.30 -22.72 -29.58
C LEU A 75 -6.03 -22.83 -30.93
N PRO A 76 -5.29 -22.84 -32.06
CA PRO A 76 -5.86 -22.69 -33.40
C PRO A 76 -6.86 -23.79 -33.79
N ASP A 77 -6.76 -24.99 -33.19
CA ASP A 77 -7.53 -26.17 -33.64
C ASP A 77 -8.64 -26.64 -32.69
N ARG A 78 -9.02 -25.83 -31.69
CA ARG A 78 -10.21 -26.13 -30.88
C ARG A 78 -11.34 -25.22 -31.31
N PRO A 79 -12.55 -25.74 -31.63
CA PRO A 79 -13.69 -24.87 -31.87
C PRO A 79 -13.89 -24.01 -30.63
N ILE A 80 -13.63 -22.72 -30.78
CA ILE A 80 -13.88 -21.74 -29.74
C ILE A 80 -15.36 -21.90 -29.45
N ARG A 81 -15.69 -22.45 -28.27
CA ARG A 81 -17.05 -22.38 -27.72
C ARG A 81 -17.26 -20.90 -27.43
N ARG A 82 -17.56 -20.14 -28.48
CA ARG A 82 -17.77 -18.71 -28.43
C ARG A 82 -18.96 -18.53 -27.51
N VAL A 83 -18.70 -18.18 -26.27
CA VAL A 83 -19.69 -17.51 -25.43
C VAL A 83 -19.79 -16.06 -25.95
N ALA A 84 -20.02 -15.91 -27.26
CA ALA A 84 -20.30 -14.63 -27.91
C ALA A 84 -21.58 -14.01 -27.33
N SER A 85 -22.45 -14.83 -26.72
CA SER A 85 -23.64 -14.39 -25.98
C SER A 85 -23.35 -13.60 -24.69
N LYS A 86 -22.07 -13.49 -24.27
CA LYS A 86 -21.64 -12.61 -23.18
C LYS A 86 -20.93 -11.34 -23.65
N LEU A 87 -20.41 -11.30 -24.88
CA LEU A 87 -19.73 -10.12 -25.42
C LEU A 87 -20.69 -9.07 -26.01
N SER A 88 -21.90 -9.47 -26.41
CA SER A 88 -22.91 -8.55 -26.96
C SER A 88 -23.88 -7.98 -25.92
N ARG A 89 -23.71 -8.30 -24.64
CA ARG A 89 -24.56 -7.74 -23.59
C ARG A 89 -24.12 -6.28 -23.38
N LYS A 90 -25.03 -5.34 -23.65
CA LYS A 90 -24.92 -3.96 -23.16
C LYS A 90 -24.43 -4.01 -21.71
N PRO A 91 -23.43 -3.20 -21.31
CA PRO A 91 -23.02 -3.13 -19.90
C PRO A 91 -24.29 -2.89 -19.09
N THR A 92 -24.68 -3.90 -18.31
CA THR A 92 -25.91 -3.82 -17.55
C THR A 92 -25.63 -2.83 -16.45
N ASN A 93 -26.40 -1.74 -16.39
CA ASN A 93 -26.32 -0.79 -15.28
C ASN A 93 -26.37 -1.59 -13.97
N GLU A 94 -25.29 -1.53 -13.19
CA GLU A 94 -25.12 -2.38 -12.01
C GLU A 94 -26.16 -2.06 -10.93
N ILE A 95 -26.65 -0.81 -10.88
CA ILE A 95 -27.71 -0.37 -9.98
C ILE A 95 -29.03 -1.04 -10.37
N GLU A 96 -29.41 -0.98 -11.65
CA GLU A 96 -30.62 -1.66 -12.13
C GLU A 96 -30.54 -3.17 -11.89
N ARG A 97 -29.36 -3.77 -12.12
CA ARG A 97 -29.12 -5.19 -11.86
C ARG A 97 -29.34 -5.52 -10.39
N LEU A 98 -28.85 -4.68 -9.48
CA LEU A 98 -28.98 -4.85 -8.04
C LEU A 98 -30.45 -4.68 -7.60
N ARG A 99 -31.14 -3.65 -8.10
CA ARG A 99 -32.57 -3.40 -7.83
C ARG A 99 -33.46 -4.53 -8.30
N ARG A 100 -33.24 -5.06 -9.51
CA ARG A 100 -33.99 -6.22 -10.04
C ARG A 100 -33.82 -7.47 -9.19
N LYS A 101 -32.69 -7.62 -8.51
CA LYS A 101 -32.45 -8.75 -7.59
C LYS A 101 -33.13 -8.56 -6.23
N GLY A 102 -33.37 -7.32 -5.81
CA GLY A 102 -33.90 -7.00 -4.48
C GLY A 102 -33.06 -7.66 -3.39
N ASP A 103 -33.70 -8.46 -2.55
CA ASP A 103 -33.07 -9.17 -1.43
C ASP A 103 -32.32 -10.46 -1.84
N ARG A 104 -32.47 -10.92 -3.09
CA ARG A 104 -31.83 -12.14 -3.60
C ARG A 104 -30.41 -11.91 -4.11
N TRP A 105 -29.72 -10.91 -3.59
CA TRP A 105 -28.32 -10.65 -3.91
C TRP A 105 -27.41 -11.68 -3.24
N THR A 106 -26.24 -11.91 -3.83
CA THR A 106 -25.29 -12.93 -3.37
C THR A 106 -23.95 -12.30 -3.01
N ALA A 107 -23.10 -13.03 -2.28
CA ALA A 107 -21.72 -12.60 -2.02
C ALA A 107 -20.94 -12.30 -3.31
N ASN A 108 -21.24 -13.00 -4.41
CA ASN A 108 -20.63 -12.75 -5.73
C ASN A 108 -21.03 -11.37 -6.29
N ASP A 109 -22.27 -10.92 -6.03
CA ASP A 109 -22.69 -9.58 -6.44
C ASP A 109 -21.90 -8.51 -5.70
N LEU A 110 -21.64 -8.70 -4.40
CA LEU A 110 -20.81 -7.79 -3.63
C LEU A 110 -19.35 -7.85 -4.06
N PHE A 111 -18.79 -9.04 -4.29
CA PHE A 111 -17.42 -9.16 -4.80
C PHE A 111 -17.26 -8.46 -6.14
N ARG A 112 -18.24 -8.59 -7.03
CA ARG A 112 -18.23 -7.87 -8.30
C ARG A 112 -18.19 -6.35 -8.08
N PHE A 113 -18.90 -5.82 -7.10
CA PHE A 113 -18.82 -4.42 -6.72
C PHE A 113 -17.46 -4.05 -6.09
N GLN A 114 -16.94 -4.85 -5.17
CA GLN A 114 -15.67 -4.55 -4.48
C GLN A 114 -14.48 -4.51 -5.45
N TYR A 115 -14.50 -5.37 -6.48
CA TYR A 115 -13.41 -5.51 -7.46
C TYR A 115 -13.72 -4.87 -8.82
N SER A 116 -14.87 -4.22 -8.99
CA SER A 116 -15.12 -3.41 -10.19
C SER A 116 -14.27 -2.15 -10.17
N ASP A 117 -14.10 -1.54 -11.35
CA ASP A 117 -13.50 -0.23 -11.46
C ASP A 117 -14.30 0.80 -10.63
N PRO A 118 -13.67 1.54 -9.70
CA PRO A 118 -14.32 2.59 -8.91
C PRO A 118 -14.75 3.82 -9.72
N GLU A 119 -14.24 4.00 -10.93
CA GLU A 119 -14.55 5.14 -11.80
C GLU A 119 -15.57 4.81 -12.91
N ASP A 120 -16.11 3.59 -12.92
CA ASP A 120 -17.12 3.18 -13.90
C ASP A 120 -18.49 3.82 -13.62
N GLY A 121 -19.08 4.45 -14.65
CA GLY A 121 -20.35 5.16 -14.57
C GLY A 121 -20.26 6.63 -14.15
N THR A 122 -21.41 7.31 -14.14
CA THR A 122 -21.51 8.71 -13.70
C THR A 122 -21.27 8.86 -12.18
N SER A 123 -20.96 10.07 -11.70
CA SER A 123 -20.83 10.33 -10.26
C SER A 123 -22.11 9.99 -9.49
N GLU A 124 -23.27 10.32 -10.06
CA GLU A 124 -24.58 10.03 -9.46
C GLU A 124 -24.86 8.53 -9.37
N GLU A 125 -24.63 7.78 -10.45
CA GLU A 125 -24.78 6.32 -10.45
C GLU A 125 -23.86 5.66 -9.42
N ARG A 126 -22.59 6.08 -9.37
CA ARG A 126 -21.64 5.54 -8.40
C ARG A 126 -22.05 5.82 -6.96
N ARG A 127 -22.58 7.02 -6.69
CA ARG A 127 -23.11 7.42 -5.38
C ARG A 127 -24.32 6.56 -5.00
N GLU A 128 -25.29 6.43 -5.89
CA GLU A 128 -26.50 5.64 -5.67
C GLU A 128 -26.16 4.15 -5.44
N LEU A 129 -25.25 3.58 -6.23
CA LEU A 129 -24.78 2.21 -6.05
C LEU A 129 -24.14 1.99 -4.67
N CYS A 130 -23.37 2.95 -4.18
CA CYS A 130 -22.74 2.85 -2.87
C CYS A 130 -23.78 2.91 -1.74
N TYR A 131 -24.80 3.78 -1.81
CA TYR A 131 -25.86 3.80 -0.80
C TYR A 131 -26.67 2.51 -0.81
N GLU A 132 -27.05 2.02 -1.99
CA GLU A 132 -27.76 0.74 -2.14
C GLU A 132 -26.97 -0.43 -1.50
N TRP A 133 -25.64 -0.43 -1.61
CA TRP A 133 -24.80 -1.39 -0.90
C TRP A 133 -24.71 -1.14 0.60
N LEU A 134 -24.57 0.11 1.03
CA LEU A 134 -24.54 0.47 2.46
C LEU A 134 -25.84 0.05 3.16
N ASP A 135 -27.00 0.31 2.57
CA ASP A 135 -28.30 -0.09 3.13
C ASP A 135 -28.37 -1.61 3.33
N ARG A 136 -27.98 -2.37 2.30
CA ARG A 136 -27.94 -3.83 2.37
C ARG A 136 -26.93 -4.33 3.40
N LEU A 137 -25.75 -3.70 3.50
CA LEU A 137 -24.70 -4.08 4.44
C LEU A 137 -25.12 -3.78 5.89
N HIS A 138 -25.67 -2.60 6.15
CA HIS A 138 -26.12 -2.21 7.49
C HIS A 138 -27.30 -3.08 7.98
N ALA A 139 -28.12 -3.61 7.06
CA ALA A 139 -29.15 -4.58 7.39
C ALA A 139 -28.60 -5.96 7.81
N LEU A 140 -27.34 -6.27 7.50
CA LEU A 140 -26.72 -7.54 7.90
C LEU A 140 -26.37 -7.53 9.39
N GLN A 141 -26.75 -8.60 10.07
CA GLN A 141 -26.20 -8.86 11.39
C GLN A 141 -24.69 -9.16 11.27
N LYS A 142 -23.85 -8.37 11.91
CA LYS A 142 -22.39 -8.58 11.96
C LYS A 142 -22.09 -9.84 12.77
N LYS A 143 -21.43 -10.84 12.18
CA LYS A 143 -20.92 -12.01 12.91
C LYS A 143 -19.41 -12.09 12.80
N TYR A 144 -18.81 -12.73 13.80
CA TYR A 144 -17.35 -12.80 13.94
C TYR A 144 -16.65 -13.47 12.73
N CYS A 145 -17.24 -14.51 12.13
CA CYS A 145 -16.58 -15.28 11.06
C CYS A 145 -16.39 -14.51 9.74
N TYR A 146 -17.13 -13.42 9.51
CA TYR A 146 -17.04 -12.63 8.27
C TYR A 146 -16.75 -11.15 8.52
N LEU A 147 -16.27 -10.78 9.70
CA LEU A 147 -16.00 -9.37 10.03
C LEU A 147 -15.00 -8.72 9.07
N ALA A 148 -13.95 -9.43 8.65
CA ALA A 148 -12.98 -8.91 7.68
C ALA A 148 -13.60 -8.65 6.30
N TRP A 149 -14.55 -9.48 5.90
CA TRP A 149 -15.24 -9.34 4.63
C TRP A 149 -16.23 -8.17 4.67
N TYR A 150 -16.98 -8.05 5.77
CA TYR A 150 -17.86 -6.92 6.03
C TYR A 150 -17.08 -5.60 6.02
N GLU A 151 -15.96 -5.54 6.73
CA GLU A 151 -15.12 -4.33 6.75
C GLU A 151 -14.60 -3.96 5.36
N ALA A 152 -14.15 -4.94 4.57
CA ALA A 152 -13.71 -4.67 3.21
C ALA A 152 -14.83 -4.14 2.31
N ALA A 153 -16.09 -4.53 2.56
CA ALA A 153 -17.25 -4.05 1.82
C ALA A 153 -17.65 -2.63 2.21
N ILE A 154 -17.67 -2.36 3.52
CA ILE A 154 -17.88 -1.03 4.08
C ILE A 154 -16.81 -0.06 3.59
N TYR A 155 -15.55 -0.47 3.62
CA TYR A 155 -14.43 0.31 3.08
C TYR A 155 -14.66 0.67 1.60
N ALA A 156 -15.05 -0.29 0.76
CA ALA A 156 -15.25 -0.05 -0.66
C ALA A 156 -16.34 1.00 -0.92
N CYS A 157 -17.42 1.01 -0.13
CA CYS A 157 -18.49 1.99 -0.26
C CYS A 157 -18.00 3.39 0.12
N TYR A 158 -17.44 3.56 1.34
CA TYR A 158 -17.01 4.88 1.81
C TYR A 158 -15.82 5.44 1.03
N TYR A 159 -14.91 4.59 0.55
CA TYR A 159 -13.78 5.00 -0.28
C TYR A 159 -14.23 5.59 -1.62
N ARG A 160 -15.29 5.02 -2.23
CA ARG A 160 -15.90 5.52 -3.47
C ARG A 160 -16.77 6.75 -3.22
N LEU A 161 -17.49 6.82 -2.11
CA LEU A 161 -18.34 7.95 -1.75
C LEU A 161 -17.57 9.24 -1.42
N GLY A 162 -16.46 9.13 -0.68
CA GLY A 162 -15.68 10.27 -0.19
C GLY A 162 -15.40 11.38 -1.23
N PRO A 163 -14.90 11.07 -2.44
CA PRO A 163 -14.65 12.07 -3.49
C PRO A 163 -15.91 12.54 -4.24
N ILE A 164 -17.04 11.84 -4.13
CA ILE A 164 -18.27 12.15 -4.87
C ILE A 164 -19.15 13.15 -4.10
N ILE A 165 -19.10 13.11 -2.77
CA ILE A 165 -19.91 13.98 -1.92
C ILE A 165 -19.26 15.36 -1.81
N MET A 166 -19.88 16.33 -2.47
CA MET A 166 -19.43 17.73 -2.45
C MET A 166 -20.08 18.55 -1.32
N ASP A 167 -21.28 18.17 -0.88
CA ASP A 167 -21.98 18.87 0.21
C ASP A 167 -21.27 18.64 1.55
N PRO A 168 -20.79 19.69 2.25
CA PRO A 168 -20.04 19.54 3.49
C PRO A 168 -20.88 18.96 4.64
N GLU A 169 -22.19 19.23 4.68
CA GLU A 169 -23.07 18.71 5.73
C GLU A 169 -23.31 17.21 5.55
N GLU A 170 -23.62 16.77 4.33
CA GLU A 170 -23.69 15.37 3.97
C GLU A 170 -22.36 14.64 4.21
N LYS A 171 -21.24 15.23 3.80
CA LYS A 171 -19.91 14.65 4.00
C LYS A 171 -19.63 14.43 5.49
N ARG A 172 -20.01 15.37 6.35
CA ARG A 172 -19.90 15.27 7.81
C ARG A 172 -20.80 14.18 8.41
N ARG A 173 -22.03 14.03 7.90
CA ARG A 173 -22.95 12.96 8.31
C ARG A 173 -22.36 11.59 7.98
N ILE A 174 -21.95 11.39 6.74
CA ILE A 174 -21.36 10.14 6.26
C ILE A 174 -20.05 9.82 6.97
N TRP A 175 -19.23 10.83 7.24
CA TRP A 175 -18.03 10.68 8.05
C TRP A 175 -18.35 10.17 9.47
N THR A 176 -19.44 10.65 10.06
CA THR A 176 -19.88 10.22 11.39
C THR A 176 -20.36 8.77 11.39
N ASP A 177 -21.14 8.39 10.38
CA ASP A 177 -21.64 7.02 10.23
C ASP A 177 -20.48 6.03 9.97
N MET A 178 -19.54 6.41 9.11
CA MET A 178 -18.33 5.64 8.87
C MET A 178 -17.51 5.43 10.16
N LYS A 179 -17.34 6.46 10.99
CA LYS A 179 -16.64 6.34 12.28
C LYS A 179 -17.36 5.39 13.23
N ARG A 180 -18.69 5.43 13.27
CA ARG A 180 -19.50 4.52 14.10
C ARG A 180 -19.32 3.07 13.66
N GLU A 181 -19.40 2.81 12.36
CA GLU A 181 -19.19 1.47 11.79
C GLU A 181 -17.78 0.93 12.11
N TYR A 182 -16.74 1.74 11.90
CA TYR A 182 -15.37 1.32 12.23
C TYR A 182 -15.16 1.11 13.72
N ALA A 183 -15.77 1.90 14.60
CA ALA A 183 -15.71 1.70 16.04
C ALA A 183 -16.26 0.32 16.44
N GLU A 184 -17.41 -0.07 15.88
CA GLU A 184 -17.99 -1.40 16.11
C GLU A 184 -17.06 -2.51 15.58
N ILE A 185 -16.54 -2.36 14.36
CA ILE A 185 -15.59 -3.30 13.76
C ILE A 185 -14.33 -3.44 14.63
N PHE A 186 -13.80 -2.37 15.22
CA PHE A 186 -12.67 -2.47 16.14
C PHE A 186 -13.01 -3.20 17.43
N LEU A 187 -14.18 -2.95 18.02
CA LEU A 187 -14.62 -3.64 19.24
C LEU A 187 -14.76 -5.14 19.01
N MET A 188 -15.42 -5.53 17.92
CA MET A 188 -15.53 -6.94 17.52
C MET A 188 -14.17 -7.52 17.15
N GLY A 189 -13.38 -6.79 16.35
CA GLY A 189 -12.08 -7.20 15.86
C GLY A 189 -11.06 -7.43 16.98
N ARG A 190 -11.13 -6.70 18.09
CA ARG A 190 -10.27 -6.97 19.28
C ARG A 190 -10.54 -8.34 19.90
N ARG A 191 -11.77 -8.85 19.83
CA ARG A 191 -12.15 -10.15 20.38
C ARG A 191 -11.72 -11.30 19.46
N ILE A 192 -11.88 -11.12 18.15
CA ILE A 192 -11.53 -12.12 17.12
C ILE A 192 -10.03 -12.13 16.85
N TRP A 193 -9.47 -10.96 16.53
CA TRP A 193 -8.08 -10.74 16.15
C TRP A 193 -7.30 -10.23 17.36
N ARG A 194 -7.13 -11.13 18.34
CA ARG A 194 -6.53 -10.82 19.65
C ARG A 194 -5.17 -10.12 19.53
N ARG A 195 -4.31 -10.62 18.63
CA ARG A 195 -2.98 -10.06 18.37
C ARG A 195 -3.09 -8.76 17.58
N ALA A 196 -2.39 -7.72 18.01
CA ALA A 196 -2.31 -6.46 17.27
C ALA A 196 -1.69 -6.63 15.88
N SER A 197 -0.78 -7.60 15.71
CA SER A 197 -0.15 -7.94 14.44
C SER A 197 -0.99 -8.81 13.51
N HIS A 198 -2.24 -9.13 13.87
CA HIS A 198 -3.10 -9.94 13.00
C HIS A 198 -3.39 -9.19 11.69
N PRO A 199 -3.24 -9.84 10.51
CA PRO A 199 -3.31 -9.16 9.22
C PRO A 199 -4.63 -8.42 9.00
N SER A 200 -5.77 -9.04 9.32
CA SER A 200 -7.08 -8.39 9.18
C SER A 200 -7.20 -7.15 10.07
N ARG A 201 -6.66 -7.18 11.29
CA ARG A 201 -6.72 -6.04 12.22
C ARG A 201 -5.88 -4.88 11.73
N LEU A 202 -4.68 -5.18 11.21
CA LEU A 202 -3.82 -4.19 10.56
C LEU A 202 -4.49 -3.60 9.31
N ARG A 203 -5.20 -4.42 8.54
CA ARG A 203 -5.95 -3.97 7.36
C ARG A 203 -7.08 -3.02 7.72
N VAL A 204 -7.89 -3.32 8.73
CA VAL A 204 -8.94 -2.41 9.21
C VAL A 204 -8.35 -1.07 9.61
N PHE A 205 -7.21 -1.06 10.32
CA PHE A 205 -6.53 0.17 10.70
C PHE A 205 -6.04 0.97 9.49
N TYR A 206 -5.41 0.30 8.53
CA TYR A 206 -4.94 0.91 7.29
C TYR A 206 -6.09 1.51 6.47
N ASN A 207 -7.19 0.76 6.33
CA ASN A 207 -8.39 1.19 5.62
C ASN A 207 -9.02 2.42 6.28
N LEU A 208 -9.19 2.42 7.62
CA LEU A 208 -9.67 3.60 8.33
C LEU A 208 -8.75 4.80 8.11
N ALA A 209 -7.44 4.63 8.25
CA ALA A 209 -6.48 5.72 8.03
C ALA A 209 -6.60 6.30 6.61
N THR A 210 -6.82 5.45 5.61
CA THR A 210 -7.04 5.87 4.22
C THR A 210 -8.34 6.68 4.09
N LEU A 211 -9.42 6.25 4.76
CA LEU A 211 -10.67 6.99 4.78
C LEU A 211 -10.53 8.32 5.52
N CYS A 212 -9.78 8.39 6.62
CA CYS A 212 -9.48 9.64 7.32
C CYS A 212 -8.84 10.67 6.39
N VAL A 213 -7.90 10.26 5.54
CA VAL A 213 -7.30 11.16 4.55
C VAL A 213 -8.33 11.58 3.50
N ARG A 214 -9.15 10.63 3.02
CA ARG A 214 -10.15 10.90 1.97
C ARG A 214 -11.25 11.87 2.41
N PHE A 215 -11.66 11.78 3.67
CA PHE A 215 -12.65 12.66 4.28
C PHE A 215 -12.01 13.86 4.99
N GLY A 216 -10.68 13.99 5.02
CA GLY A 216 -9.96 14.97 5.81
C GLY A 216 -10.17 16.42 5.37
N ASP A 217 -10.37 16.66 4.07
CA ASP A 217 -10.72 17.97 3.53
C ASP A 217 -12.21 18.26 3.77
N MET A 218 -12.58 18.57 5.01
CA MET A 218 -13.94 19.06 5.38
C MET A 218 -13.97 20.57 5.65
N GLU A 219 -13.02 21.32 5.08
CA GLU A 219 -13.01 22.79 5.08
C GLU A 219 -14.00 23.36 4.05
#